data_AF-A0A6S7I381-F1
#
_entry.id   AF-A0A6S7I381-F1
#
_cell.length_a   1.000
_cell.length_b   1.000
_cell.length_c   1.000
_cell.angle_alpha   90.00
_cell.angle_beta   90.00
_cell.angle_gamma   90.00
#
_symmetry.space_group_name_H-M   'P 1'
#
loop_
_entity.id
_entity.type
_entity.pdbx_description
1 polymer ?
#
loop_
_entity_poly.entity_id
_entity_poly.type
_entity_poly.pdbx_seq_one_letter_code
_entity_poly.pdbx_strand_id
1 'polypeptide(L)'
;ILVINAMTGIIIGLCLALVILVVATTNLAVGVLATLIIALITCSVLGVINMIGWKLGPLESLNLTLVVGLAVDYVVHLAEGYMELKHETSEAKVKHTLSHVGISVLSGACTTLGASIFLLAAKILFFFQFGIFIFCTIGFSIMYSLFFFPTVMALVGPEGEKGSVMPAIRWVRDAVRGKTKQDKDCELCKGKGFYKKEMNDVLSTNASSSV
;
A
#
# COMPACT_ATOMS: atom_id res chain seq x y z
N ILE A 1 -24.65 9.09 -16.12
CA ILE A 1 -23.36 9.82 -16.16
C ILE A 1 -22.61 9.72 -14.83
N LEU A 2 -23.29 9.96 -13.70
CA LEU A 2 -22.68 9.97 -12.38
C LEU A 2 -22.09 8.62 -11.95
N VAL A 3 -22.84 7.54 -12.16
CA VAL A 3 -22.38 6.18 -11.87
C VAL A 3 -21.16 5.81 -12.72
N ILE A 4 -21.14 6.23 -13.99
CA ILE A 4 -20.01 5.96 -14.90
C ILE A 4 -18.74 6.66 -14.40
N ASN A 5 -18.88 7.91 -13.95
CA ASN A 5 -17.74 8.67 -13.40
C ASN A 5 -17.24 8.05 -12.08
N ALA A 6 -18.15 7.64 -11.20
CA ALA A 6 -17.80 6.94 -9.96
C ALA A 6 -17.07 5.62 -10.23
N MET A 7 -17.61 4.79 -11.13
CA MET A 7 -16.99 3.51 -11.51
C MET A 7 -15.62 3.71 -12.15
N THR A 8 -15.49 4.72 -13.03
CA THR A 8 -14.20 5.07 -13.64
C THR A 8 -13.19 5.51 -12.58
N GLY A 9 -13.62 6.34 -11.62
CA GLY A 9 -12.77 6.77 -10.50
C GLY A 9 -12.29 5.61 -9.64
N ILE A 10 -13.18 4.66 -9.31
CA ILE A 10 -12.83 3.45 -8.55
C ILE A 10 -11.84 2.59 -9.33
N ILE A 11 -12.08 2.35 -10.62
CA ILE A 11 -11.19 1.52 -11.45
C ILE A 11 -9.80 2.16 -11.56
N ILE A 12 -9.72 3.45 -11.87
CA ILE A 12 -8.45 4.18 -11.93
C ILE A 12 -7.75 4.16 -10.57
N GLY A 13 -8.49 4.40 -9.48
CA GLY A 13 -7.98 4.35 -8.11
C GLY A 13 -7.41 2.98 -7.75
N LEU A 14 -8.10 1.89 -8.08
CA LEU A 14 -7.63 0.52 -7.85
C LEU A 14 -6.41 0.17 -8.71
N CYS A 15 -6.36 0.61 -9.98
CA CYS A 15 -5.19 0.43 -10.82
C CYS A 15 -3.97 1.18 -10.27
N LEU A 16 -4.16 2.43 -9.84
CA LEU A 16 -3.10 3.22 -9.22
C LEU A 16 -2.65 2.61 -7.89
N ALA A 17 -3.60 2.17 -7.06
CA ALA A 17 -3.31 1.48 -5.80
C ALA A 17 -2.45 0.24 -6.02
N LEU A 18 -2.76 -0.58 -7.02
CA LEU A 18 -1.96 -1.75 -7.38
C LEU A 18 -0.52 -1.35 -7.72
N VAL A 19 -0.34 -0.33 -8.55
CA VAL A 19 1.00 0.16 -8.92
C VAL A 19 1.76 0.65 -7.70
N ILE A 20 1.14 1.48 -6.86
CA ILE A 20 1.76 2.05 -5.66
C ILE A 20 2.14 0.93 -4.67
N LEU A 21 1.23 0.00 -4.40
CA LEU A 21 1.48 -1.13 -3.49
C LEU A 21 2.60 -2.04 -4.01
N VAL A 22 2.62 -2.34 -5.30
CA VAL A 22 3.71 -3.15 -5.89
C VAL A 22 5.05 -2.45 -5.75
N VAL A 23 5.09 -1.13 -5.93
CA VAL A 23 6.31 -0.32 -5.75
C VAL A 23 6.74 -0.26 -4.28
N ALA A 24 5.81 0.03 -3.37
CA ALA A 24 6.08 0.15 -1.93
C ALA A 24 6.54 -1.17 -1.32
N THR A 25 5.86 -2.27 -1.66
CA THR A 25 6.09 -3.58 -1.07
C THR A 25 7.19 -4.36 -1.80
N THR A 26 7.56 -3.98 -3.04
CA THR A 26 8.52 -4.68 -3.92
C THR A 26 8.18 -6.16 -4.20
N ASN A 27 6.96 -6.59 -3.88
CA ASN A 27 6.44 -7.94 -4.05
C ASN A 27 5.04 -7.88 -4.70
N LEU A 28 4.88 -8.57 -5.84
CA LEU A 28 3.65 -8.49 -6.64
C LEU A 28 2.51 -9.22 -5.95
N ALA A 29 2.81 -10.35 -5.29
CA ALA A 29 1.80 -11.13 -4.59
C ALA A 29 1.17 -10.31 -3.46
N VAL A 30 1.99 -9.62 -2.67
CA VAL A 30 1.50 -8.78 -1.58
C VAL A 30 0.72 -7.58 -2.12
N GLY A 31 1.19 -6.93 -3.19
CA GLY A 31 0.48 -5.82 -3.81
C GLY A 31 -0.90 -6.22 -4.37
N VAL A 32 -1.01 -7.40 -5.00
CA VAL A 32 -2.29 -7.93 -5.50
C VAL A 32 -3.23 -8.28 -4.35
N LEU A 33 -2.74 -8.95 -3.30
CA LEU A 33 -3.55 -9.28 -2.11
C LEU A 33 -4.05 -8.00 -1.40
N ALA A 34 -3.18 -7.02 -1.22
CA ALA A 34 -3.53 -5.72 -0.67
C ALA A 34 -4.60 -5.01 -1.50
N THR A 35 -4.46 -5.00 -2.83
CA THR A 35 -5.44 -4.40 -3.75
C THR A 35 -6.78 -5.13 -3.70
N LEU A 36 -6.77 -6.46 -3.59
CA LEU A 36 -7.99 -7.25 -3.42
C LEU A 36 -8.73 -6.85 -2.13
N ILE A 37 -8.00 -6.62 -1.04
CA ILE A 37 -8.59 -6.19 0.24
C ILE A 37 -9.21 -4.79 0.11
N ILE A 38 -8.53 -3.85 -0.56
CA ILE A 38 -9.07 -2.52 -0.84
C ILE A 38 -10.36 -2.61 -1.67
N ALA A 39 -10.40 -3.50 -2.67
CA ALA A 39 -11.61 -3.74 -3.45
C ALA A 39 -12.75 -4.30 -2.58
N LEU A 40 -12.47 -5.20 -1.65
CA LEU A 40 -13.46 -5.72 -0.69
C LEU A 40 -13.97 -4.65 0.27
N ILE A 41 -13.10 -3.77 0.76
CA ILE A 41 -13.50 -2.61 1.59
C ILE A 41 -14.45 -1.71 0.80
N THR A 42 -14.06 -1.33 -0.41
CA THR A 42 -14.84 -0.45 -1.28
C THR A 42 -16.20 -1.06 -1.61
N CYS A 43 -16.24 -2.37 -1.91
CA CYS A 43 -17.46 -3.12 -2.16
C CYS A 43 -18.37 -3.16 -0.92
N SER A 44 -17.80 -3.36 0.27
CA SER A 44 -18.56 -3.37 1.53
C SER A 44 -19.22 -2.02 1.80
N VAL A 45 -18.49 -0.92 1.60
CA VAL A 45 -19.01 0.44 1.80
C VAL A 45 -20.09 0.75 0.77
N LEU A 46 -19.87 0.42 -0.51
CA LEU A 46 -20.89 0.53 -1.56
C LEU A 46 -22.17 -0.25 -1.23
N GLY A 47 -22.02 -1.47 -0.73
CA GLY A 47 -23.15 -2.32 -0.32
C GLY A 47 -23.99 -1.67 0.77
N VAL A 48 -23.35 -1.11 1.80
CA VAL A 48 -24.05 -0.43 2.89
C VAL A 48 -24.79 0.81 2.39
N ILE A 49 -24.18 1.63 1.53
CA ILE A 49 -24.83 2.83 0.98
C ILE A 49 -26.05 2.45 0.13
N ASN A 50 -25.92 1.39 -0.69
CA ASN A 50 -27.04 0.90 -1.50
C ASN A 50 -28.18 0.37 -0.62
N MET A 51 -27.87 -0.30 0.50
CA MET A 51 -28.90 -0.76 1.45
C MET A 51 -29.62 0.39 2.16
N ILE A 52 -28.93 1.50 2.42
CA ILE A 52 -29.54 2.72 3.00
C ILE A 52 -30.46 3.42 1.97
N GLY A 53 -30.40 3.04 0.69
CA GLY A 53 -31.30 3.55 -0.35
C GLY A 53 -31.01 5.00 -0.74
N TRP A 54 -29.79 5.48 -0.50
CA TRP A 54 -29.38 6.82 -0.90
C TRP A 54 -29.26 6.94 -2.42
N LYS A 55 -29.64 8.12 -2.94
CA LYS A 55 -29.61 8.38 -4.37
C LYS A 55 -28.19 8.81 -4.77
N LEU A 56 -27.55 7.99 -5.60
CA LEU A 56 -26.27 8.27 -6.27
C LEU A 56 -26.26 9.69 -6.85
N GLY A 57 -25.69 10.60 -6.06
CA GLY A 57 -25.51 12.02 -6.33
C GLY A 57 -24.04 12.39 -6.55
N PRO A 58 -23.74 13.63 -6.96
CA PRO A 58 -22.36 14.03 -7.25
C PRO A 58 -21.46 13.88 -6.02
N LEU A 59 -22.04 14.09 -4.84
CA LEU A 59 -21.39 13.92 -3.55
C LEU A 59 -21.06 12.48 -3.25
N GLU A 60 -21.97 11.55 -3.56
CA GLU A 60 -21.69 10.13 -3.39
C GLU A 60 -20.57 9.67 -4.31
N SER A 61 -20.50 10.18 -5.55
CA SER A 61 -19.38 9.90 -6.45
C SER A 61 -18.03 10.39 -5.90
N LEU A 62 -17.99 11.58 -5.28
CA LEU A 62 -16.78 12.10 -4.64
C LEU A 62 -16.39 11.24 -3.43
N ASN A 63 -17.38 10.91 -2.62
CA ASN A 63 -17.20 10.10 -1.43
C ASN A 63 -16.69 8.69 -1.78
N LEU A 64 -17.19 8.06 -2.84
CA LEU A 64 -16.70 6.76 -3.31
C LEU A 64 -15.24 6.79 -3.75
N THR A 65 -14.80 7.87 -4.38
CA THR A 65 -13.39 8.05 -4.73
C THR A 65 -12.55 8.21 -3.46
N LEU A 66 -13.07 8.92 -2.47
CA LEU A 66 -12.43 9.10 -1.16
C LEU A 66 -12.29 7.78 -0.40
N VAL A 67 -13.28 6.86 -0.46
CA VAL A 67 -13.19 5.51 0.15
C VAL A 67 -11.96 4.78 -0.34
N VAL A 68 -11.72 4.79 -1.65
CA VAL A 68 -10.57 4.09 -2.24
C VAL A 68 -9.27 4.67 -1.68
N GLY A 69 -9.16 6.01 -1.59
CA GLY A 69 -7.99 6.67 -1.00
C GLY A 69 -7.76 6.30 0.46
N LEU A 70 -8.78 6.42 1.32
CA LEU A 70 -8.66 6.07 2.74
C LEU A 70 -8.35 4.59 2.95
N ALA A 71 -8.95 3.69 2.16
CA ALA A 71 -8.68 2.26 2.24
C ALA A 71 -7.22 1.95 1.84
N VAL A 72 -6.71 2.61 0.79
CA VAL A 72 -5.31 2.45 0.34
C VAL A 72 -4.34 2.91 1.43
N ASP A 73 -4.56 4.06 2.05
CA ASP A 73 -3.65 4.62 3.05
C ASP A 73 -3.43 3.65 4.23
N TYR A 74 -4.51 3.05 4.75
CA TYR A 74 -4.39 2.09 5.86
C TYR A 74 -3.67 0.80 5.46
N VAL A 75 -3.97 0.27 4.26
CA VAL A 75 -3.38 -0.98 3.78
C VAL A 75 -1.90 -0.79 3.39
N VAL A 76 -1.54 0.34 2.78
CA VAL A 76 -0.15 0.65 2.38
C VAL A 76 0.76 0.70 3.60
N HIS A 77 0.38 1.43 4.66
CA HIS A 77 1.20 1.51 5.88
C HIS A 77 1.46 0.14 6.50
N LEU A 78 0.43 -0.71 6.58
CA LEU A 78 0.57 -2.07 7.08
C LEU A 78 1.41 -2.95 6.13
N ALA A 79 1.24 -2.81 4.82
CA ALA A 79 2.03 -3.56 3.84
C ALA A 79 3.52 -3.18 3.88
N GLU A 80 3.85 -1.89 4.02
CA GLU A 80 5.22 -1.41 4.18
C GLU A 80 5.84 -1.93 5.48
N GLY A 81 5.14 -1.80 6.61
CA GLY A 81 5.61 -2.30 7.89
C GLY A 81 5.79 -3.83 7.92
N TYR A 82 5.04 -4.58 7.11
CA TYR A 82 5.22 -6.03 6.96
C TYR A 82 6.53 -6.37 6.22
N MET A 83 6.91 -5.55 5.23
CA MET A 83 8.12 -5.76 4.43
C MET A 83 9.41 -5.28 5.09
N GLU A 84 9.31 -4.50 6.15
CA GLU A 84 10.47 -4.03 6.93
C GLU A 84 11.25 -5.21 7.54
N LEU A 85 10.54 -6.26 7.98
CA LEU A 85 11.13 -7.46 8.56
C LEU A 85 11.30 -8.56 7.50
N LYS A 86 12.51 -8.71 6.97
CA LYS A 86 12.79 -9.68 5.88
C LYS A 86 13.08 -11.10 6.36
N HIS A 87 13.68 -11.26 7.54
CA HIS A 87 14.24 -12.54 8.02
C HIS A 87 13.39 -13.28 9.07
N GLU A 88 12.19 -12.79 9.36
CA GLU A 88 11.29 -13.37 10.35
C GLU A 88 10.21 -14.28 9.73
N THR A 89 9.53 -15.09 10.55
CA THR A 89 8.34 -15.85 10.12
C THR A 89 7.19 -14.90 9.75
N SER A 90 6.30 -15.35 8.85
CA SER A 90 5.13 -14.59 8.40
C SER A 90 4.30 -14.06 9.59
N GLU A 91 4.05 -14.91 10.59
CA GLU A 91 3.35 -14.54 11.83
C GLU A 91 4.08 -13.48 12.66
N ALA A 92 5.39 -13.62 12.85
CA ALA A 92 6.19 -12.66 13.61
C ALA A 92 6.22 -11.28 12.95
N LYS A 93 6.30 -11.24 11.60
CA LYS A 93 6.19 -9.99 10.82
C LYS A 93 4.86 -9.31 11.08
N VAL A 94 3.75 -10.04 10.89
CA VAL A 94 2.40 -9.49 11.11
C VAL A 94 2.26 -8.94 12.54
N LYS A 95 2.71 -9.68 13.55
CA LYS A 95 2.63 -9.28 14.95
C LYS A 95 3.41 -7.99 15.23
N HIS A 96 4.63 -7.90 14.71
CA HIS A 96 5.46 -6.69 14.86
C HIS A 96 4.84 -5.49 14.14
N THR A 97 4.41 -5.67 12.89
CA THR A 97 3.75 -4.62 12.09
C THR A 97 2.49 -4.11 12.77
N LEU A 98 1.66 -5.00 13.32
CA LEU A 98 0.44 -4.61 14.02
C LEU A 98 0.77 -3.83 15.31
N SER A 99 1.82 -4.22 16.04
CA SER A 99 2.25 -3.51 17.25
C SER A 99 2.86 -2.14 16.97
N HIS A 100 3.62 -1.99 15.88
CA HIS A 100 4.36 -0.76 15.57
C HIS A 100 3.55 0.20 14.70
N VAL A 101 3.01 -0.30 13.58
CA VAL A 101 2.26 0.50 12.60
C VAL A 101 0.77 0.54 12.91
N GLY A 102 0.22 -0.56 13.44
CA GLY A 102 -1.21 -0.64 13.76
C GLY A 102 -1.66 0.41 14.78
N ILE A 103 -0.82 0.77 15.75
CA ILE A 103 -1.14 1.82 16.73
C ILE A 103 -1.28 3.20 16.07
N SER A 104 -0.41 3.49 15.09
CA SER A 104 -0.43 4.74 14.34
C SER A 104 -1.68 4.82 13.46
N VAL A 105 -1.97 3.76 12.71
CA VAL A 105 -3.18 3.63 11.88
C VAL A 105 -4.45 3.78 12.71
N LEU A 106 -4.53 3.10 13.86
CA LEU A 106 -5.69 3.19 14.75
C LEU A 106 -5.87 4.60 15.31
N SER A 107 -4.78 5.28 15.70
CA SER A 107 -4.87 6.66 16.18
C SER A 107 -5.41 7.62 15.10
N GLY A 108 -4.94 7.48 13.85
CA GLY A 108 -5.42 8.27 12.71
C GLY A 108 -6.87 7.97 12.33
N ALA A 109 -7.30 6.71 12.49
CA ALA A 109 -8.70 6.36 12.32
C ALA A 109 -9.58 6.96 13.43
N CYS A 110 -9.14 6.92 14.69
CA CYS A 110 -9.86 7.51 15.82
C CYS A 110 -10.06 9.03 15.66
N THR A 111 -9.04 9.76 15.20
CA THR A 111 -9.18 11.21 14.95
C THR A 111 -10.18 11.50 13.85
N THR A 112 -10.18 10.70 12.78
CA THR A 112 -11.08 10.89 11.65
C THR A 112 -12.51 10.44 11.97
N LEU A 113 -12.69 9.39 12.79
CA LEU A 113 -13.99 9.03 13.37
C LEU A 113 -14.52 10.11 14.30
N GLY A 114 -13.67 10.67 15.16
CA GLY A 114 -14.02 11.80 16.04
C GLY A 114 -14.46 13.01 15.24
N ALA A 115 -13.73 13.36 14.18
CA ALA A 115 -14.13 14.41 13.24
C ALA A 115 -15.48 14.09 12.58
N SER A 116 -15.67 12.86 12.12
CA SER A 116 -16.94 12.44 11.49
C SER A 116 -18.13 12.57 12.43
N ILE A 117 -17.98 12.16 13.69
CA ILE A 117 -19.01 12.32 14.73
C ILE A 117 -19.32 13.81 14.97
N PHE A 118 -18.29 14.66 14.99
CA PHE A 118 -18.49 16.11 15.08
C PHE A 118 -19.25 16.68 13.87
N LEU A 119 -18.97 16.18 12.65
CA LEU A 119 -19.70 16.55 11.44
C LEU A 119 -21.17 16.11 11.48
N LEU A 120 -21.51 15.00 12.15
CA LEU A 120 -22.90 14.58 12.34
C LEU A 120 -23.71 15.57 13.19
N ALA A 121 -23.06 16.36 14.05
CA ALA A 121 -23.74 17.39 14.84
C ALA A 121 -24.04 18.67 14.02
N ALA A 122 -23.56 18.75 12.77
CA ALA A 122 -23.80 19.91 11.91
C ALA A 122 -25.25 19.94 11.40
N LYS A 123 -25.86 21.15 11.41
CA LYS A 123 -27.24 21.35 10.93
C LYS A 123 -27.39 21.30 9.40
N ILE A 124 -26.31 21.30 8.65
CA ILE A 124 -26.33 21.28 7.18
C ILE A 124 -26.41 19.83 6.71
N LEU A 125 -27.47 19.49 5.97
CA LEU A 125 -27.77 18.13 5.50
C LEU A 125 -26.60 17.47 4.75
N PHE A 126 -25.88 18.27 3.96
CA PHE A 126 -24.65 17.87 3.28
C PHE A 126 -23.61 17.26 4.24
N PHE A 127 -23.30 17.93 5.34
CA PHE A 127 -22.27 17.49 6.29
C PHE A 127 -22.72 16.26 7.08
N PHE A 128 -24.02 16.15 7.34
CA PHE A 128 -24.58 14.96 7.99
C PHE A 128 -24.40 13.70 7.12
N GLN A 129 -24.77 13.78 5.84
CA GLN A 129 -24.60 12.65 4.92
C GLN A 129 -23.13 12.28 4.71
N PHE A 130 -22.27 13.30 4.57
CA PHE A 130 -20.82 13.11 4.47
C PHE A 130 -20.24 12.47 5.75
N GLY A 131 -20.67 12.92 6.93
CA GLY A 131 -20.22 12.40 8.22
C GLY A 131 -20.56 10.92 8.39
N ILE A 132 -21.78 10.49 8.07
CA ILE A 132 -22.16 9.06 8.13
C ILE A 132 -21.30 8.26 7.16
N PHE A 133 -21.12 8.78 5.94
CA PHE A 133 -20.33 8.10 4.91
C PHE A 133 -18.89 7.85 5.39
N ILE A 134 -18.21 8.88 5.88
CA ILE A 134 -16.82 8.78 6.35
C ILE A 134 -16.74 7.88 7.58
N PHE A 135 -17.70 7.97 8.50
CA PHE A 135 -17.77 7.11 9.67
C PHE A 135 -17.86 5.63 9.30
N CYS A 136 -18.78 5.26 8.40
CA CYS A 136 -18.88 3.89 7.87
C CYS A 136 -17.60 3.47 7.16
N THR A 137 -17.06 4.34 6.30
CA THR A 137 -15.84 4.08 5.52
C THR A 137 -14.67 3.73 6.41
N ILE A 138 -14.38 4.54 7.44
CA ILE A 138 -13.28 4.29 8.35
C ILE A 138 -13.55 3.04 9.18
N GLY A 139 -14.77 2.85 9.67
CA GLY A 139 -15.15 1.66 10.44
C GLY A 139 -14.90 0.35 9.69
N PHE A 140 -15.32 0.27 8.42
CA PHE A 140 -14.99 -0.88 7.57
C PHE A 140 -13.50 -0.95 7.25
N SER A 141 -12.87 0.17 6.92
CA SER A 141 -11.46 0.18 6.53
C SER A 141 -10.55 -0.29 7.65
N ILE A 142 -10.76 0.13 8.91
CA ILE A 142 -9.97 -0.37 10.06
C ILE A 142 -10.25 -1.84 10.34
N MET A 143 -11.50 -2.29 10.20
CA MET A 143 -11.86 -3.68 10.46
C MET A 143 -11.18 -4.61 9.45
N TYR A 144 -11.22 -4.28 8.16
CA TYR A 144 -10.51 -5.06 7.14
C TYR A 144 -9.00 -4.90 7.21
N SER A 145 -8.49 -3.69 7.50
CA SER A 145 -7.04 -3.46 7.51
C SER A 145 -6.36 -4.04 8.75
N LEU A 146 -6.96 -4.02 9.94
CA LEU A 146 -6.32 -4.53 11.16
C LEU A 146 -6.60 -6.01 11.43
N PHE A 147 -7.69 -6.57 10.90
CA PHE A 147 -8.00 -7.98 11.08
C PHE A 147 -7.76 -8.76 9.80
N PHE A 148 -8.49 -8.44 8.73
CA PHE A 148 -8.48 -9.24 7.50
C PHE A 148 -7.12 -9.22 6.79
N PHE A 149 -6.48 -8.06 6.63
CA PHE A 149 -5.17 -7.93 5.99
C PHE A 149 -4.07 -8.73 6.73
N PRO A 150 -3.86 -8.54 8.05
CA PRO A 150 -2.96 -9.36 8.86
C PRO A 150 -3.21 -10.86 8.75
N THR A 151 -4.47 -11.31 8.78
CA THR A 151 -4.79 -12.74 8.68
C THR A 151 -4.43 -13.31 7.32
N VAL A 152 -4.76 -12.61 6.22
CA VAL A 152 -4.40 -13.03 4.86
C VAL A 152 -2.88 -13.05 4.69
N MET A 153 -2.18 -12.05 5.23
CA MET A 153 -0.72 -11.95 5.20
C MET A 153 -0.02 -12.96 6.09
N ALA A 154 -0.65 -13.44 7.17
CA ALA A 154 -0.12 -14.52 7.98
C ALA A 154 -0.21 -15.88 7.25
N LEU A 155 -1.28 -16.10 6.47
CA LEU A 155 -1.51 -17.37 5.77
C LEU A 155 -0.80 -17.46 4.40
N VAL A 156 -0.80 -16.36 3.64
CA VAL A 156 -0.33 -16.31 2.24
C VAL A 156 0.93 -15.43 2.12
N GLY A 157 1.42 -14.88 3.23
CA GLY A 157 2.60 -14.03 3.24
C GLY A 157 3.84 -14.76 2.73
N PRO A 158 4.65 -14.12 1.87
CA PRO A 158 5.86 -14.73 1.37
C PRO A 158 6.88 -14.92 2.50
N GLU A 159 7.11 -16.19 2.87
CA GLU A 159 8.22 -16.60 3.72
C GLU A 159 9.49 -16.68 2.86
N GLY A 160 10.24 -15.57 2.80
CA GLY A 160 11.49 -15.46 2.03
C GLY A 160 11.34 -14.74 0.68
N GLU A 161 12.24 -15.02 -0.28
CA GLU A 161 12.35 -14.30 -1.56
C GLU A 161 11.38 -14.79 -2.67
N LYS A 162 10.32 -15.54 -2.34
CA LYS A 162 9.37 -16.03 -3.34
C LYS A 162 8.38 -14.91 -3.72
N GLY A 163 8.28 -14.56 -5.01
CA GLY A 163 7.36 -13.53 -5.54
C GLY A 163 7.93 -12.10 -5.63
N SER A 164 9.23 -11.95 -5.38
CA SER A 164 9.93 -10.67 -5.44
C SER A 164 9.86 -10.04 -6.84
N VAL A 165 9.32 -8.83 -6.96
CA VAL A 165 9.39 -7.99 -8.18
C VAL A 165 10.71 -7.21 -8.21
N MET A 166 11.52 -7.36 -7.15
CA MET A 166 12.84 -6.77 -7.04
C MET A 166 13.74 -7.05 -8.26
N PRO A 167 13.69 -8.20 -8.98
CA PRO A 167 14.44 -8.40 -10.23
C PRO A 167 13.98 -7.45 -11.34
N ALA A 168 12.67 -7.23 -11.50
CA ALA A 168 12.13 -6.35 -12.52
C ALA A 168 12.34 -4.87 -12.16
N ILE A 169 12.20 -4.49 -10.88
CA ILE A 169 12.50 -3.13 -10.40
C ILE A 169 14.00 -2.84 -10.46
N ARG A 170 14.86 -3.82 -10.15
CA ARG A 170 16.32 -3.71 -10.35
C ARG A 170 16.63 -3.57 -11.83
N TRP A 171 16.01 -4.37 -12.70
CA TRP A 171 16.22 -4.24 -14.15
C TRP A 171 15.81 -2.87 -14.69
N VAL A 172 14.66 -2.32 -14.28
CA VAL A 172 14.24 -0.96 -14.67
C VAL A 172 15.19 0.10 -14.08
N ARG A 173 15.58 -0.04 -12.81
CA ARG A 173 16.54 0.85 -12.15
C ARG A 173 17.91 0.81 -12.81
N ASP A 174 18.37 -0.38 -13.20
CA ASP A 174 19.64 -0.63 -13.87
C ASP A 174 19.59 -0.12 -15.32
N ALA A 175 18.45 -0.26 -16.01
CA ALA A 175 18.23 0.33 -17.33
C ALA A 175 18.22 1.87 -17.28
N VAL A 176 17.56 2.48 -16.29
CA VAL A 176 17.54 3.94 -16.09
C VAL A 176 18.91 4.48 -15.64
N ARG A 177 19.68 3.70 -14.88
CA ARG A 177 21.07 4.03 -14.49
C ARG A 177 22.12 3.70 -15.55
N GLY A 178 21.74 3.08 -16.68
CA GLY A 178 22.66 2.67 -17.74
C GLY A 178 23.67 1.59 -17.32
N LYS A 179 23.31 0.74 -16.34
CA LYS A 179 24.18 -0.29 -15.76
C LYS A 179 24.18 -1.54 -16.64
N THR A 180 25.37 -2.05 -17.00
CA THR A 180 25.53 -3.24 -17.84
C THR A 180 25.70 -4.49 -16.98
N LYS A 181 25.32 -5.68 -17.48
CA LYS A 181 25.39 -6.98 -16.74
C LYS A 181 26.76 -7.33 -16.13
N GLN A 182 27.84 -6.64 -16.50
CA GLN A 182 29.21 -6.87 -15.99
C GLN A 182 29.61 -5.95 -14.83
N ASP A 183 28.76 -4.99 -14.42
CA ASP A 183 29.10 -4.01 -13.39
C ASP A 183 28.75 -4.52 -11.98
N LYS A 184 29.74 -4.53 -11.07
CA LYS A 184 29.55 -4.99 -9.68
C LYS A 184 28.95 -3.87 -8.82
N ASP A 185 28.00 -4.21 -7.96
CA ASP A 185 27.45 -3.28 -6.97
C ASP A 185 28.51 -2.88 -5.95
N CYS A 186 28.56 -1.59 -5.62
CA CYS A 186 29.51 -1.08 -4.65
C CYS A 186 29.07 -1.45 -3.22
N GLU A 187 29.84 -2.33 -2.57
CA GLU A 187 29.62 -2.75 -1.17
C GLU A 187 29.84 -1.60 -0.18
N LEU A 188 30.84 -0.74 -0.40
CA LEU A 188 31.08 0.44 0.45
C LEU A 188 29.94 1.46 0.41
N CYS A 189 29.21 1.55 -0.71
CA CYS A 189 28.10 2.49 -0.89
C CYS A 189 26.74 1.89 -0.51
N LYS A 190 26.68 0.74 0.17
CA LYS A 190 25.43 0.03 0.49
C LYS A 190 24.52 -0.14 -0.74
N GLY A 191 25.10 -0.44 -1.92
CA GLY A 191 24.38 -0.64 -3.17
C GLY A 191 23.82 0.62 -3.85
N LYS A 192 24.22 1.83 -3.42
CA LYS A 192 23.78 3.09 -4.06
C LYS A 192 24.55 3.45 -5.35
N GLY A 193 25.63 2.73 -5.69
CA GLY A 193 26.43 2.91 -6.90
C GLY A 193 27.01 1.59 -7.43
N PHE A 194 27.60 1.61 -8.63
CA PHE A 194 28.20 0.44 -9.29
C PHE A 194 29.58 0.77 -9.86
N TYR A 195 30.48 -0.21 -9.88
CA TYR A 195 31.79 -0.08 -10.53
C TYR A 195 31.69 -0.54 -11.99
N LYS A 196 32.07 0.33 -12.92
CA LYS A 196 32.30 -0.07 -14.32
C LYS A 196 33.48 -1.05 -14.38
N LYS A 197 33.36 -2.09 -15.18
CA LYS A 197 34.39 -3.13 -15.37
C LYS A 197 35.80 -2.59 -15.58
N GLU A 198 35.97 -1.50 -16.35
CA GLU A 198 37.27 -0.87 -16.62
C GLU A 198 37.99 -0.35 -15.35
N MET A 199 37.24 0.07 -14.32
CA MET A 199 37.81 0.49 -13.03
C MET A 199 38.18 -0.71 -12.16
N ASN A 200 37.48 -1.83 -12.32
CA ASN A 200 37.68 -3.05 -11.53
C ASN A 200 38.97 -3.78 -11.96
N ASP A 201 39.29 -3.76 -13.25
CA ASP A 201 40.52 -4.34 -13.79
C ASP A 201 41.77 -3.58 -13.28
N VAL A 202 41.71 -2.24 -13.13
CA VAL A 202 42.78 -1.40 -12.57
C VAL A 202 42.97 -1.62 -11.05
N LEU A 203 41.89 -1.81 -10.30
CA LEU A 203 41.97 -2.13 -8.87
C LEU A 203 42.57 -3.53 -8.63
N SER A 204 42.29 -4.50 -9.51
CA SER A 204 42.84 -5.85 -9.41
C SER A 204 44.33 -5.93 -9.76
N THR A 205 44.82 -5.08 -10.69
CA THR A 205 46.25 -4.96 -11.01
C THR A 205 47.04 -4.24 -9.91
N ASN A 206 46.49 -3.18 -9.31
CA ASN A 206 47.16 -2.50 -8.19
C ASN A 206 47.23 -3.35 -6.90
N ALA A 207 46.23 -4.20 -6.67
CA ALA A 207 46.25 -5.14 -5.54
C ALA A 207 47.29 -6.26 -5.71
N SER A 208 47.66 -6.62 -6.95
CA SER A 208 48.67 -7.64 -7.24
C SER A 208 50.10 -7.08 -7.37
N SER A 209 50.28 -5.77 -7.52
CA SER A 209 51.59 -5.09 -7.42
C SER A 209 52.01 -4.73 -5.99
N SER A 210 51.20 -5.06 -4.98
CA SER A 210 51.47 -4.75 -3.56
C SER A 210 51.90 -5.98 -2.73
N VAL A 211 52.35 -7.06 -3.39
CA VAL A 211 52.95 -8.27 -2.78
C VAL A 211 54.37 -8.43 -3.27
#